data_AF-A0A1V4V7W0-F1
#
_entry.id   AF-A0A1V4V7W0-F1
#
_cell.length_a   1.000
_cell.length_b   1.000
_cell.length_c   1.000
_cell.angle_alpha   90.00
_cell.angle_beta   90.00
_cell.angle_gamma   90.00
#
_symmetry.space_group_name_H-M   'P 1'
#
loop_
_entity.id
_entity.type
_entity.pdbx_description
1 polymer ?
#
loop_
_entity_poly.entity_id
_entity_poly.type
_entity_poly.pdbx_seq_one_letter_code
_entity_poly.pdbx_strand_id
1 'polypeptide(L)'
;MKGAAKFALTLALVAAIASAAPDEAKGTVIDVIAGDVLEVAIDGIDPLTGSGVVTVKVADVTVPPNGSAEGEAARAFAESLLENRTVFLDIDNESEDGRDLLGRLLAVVYLVDPDGEVNLTHPLSRILVDAGIAEVKDVEGDEFDPGDWWRREGEPKTFGGAQVVINEVEANPPEGDKDREWAELYNDGFGDVDIGNWTVTTTGGSIVVIPPGKILPGGGFLLVRADGYWLRNEGEIVILRDDAGRVVDETPSFDDEDDDGNSWSRSPDGGEEWVFIEASPEGPVPPAEPTAVKGSDEDDDNWLLGTGGCDPYGLWDVSEFLQ
;
A
#
# COMPACT_ATOMS: atom_id res chain seq x y z
N MET A 1 45.18 51.33 -14.01
CA MET A 1 43.80 51.05 -14.45
C MET A 1 43.75 49.66 -15.06
N LYS A 2 43.13 48.71 -14.36
CA LYS A 2 42.42 47.53 -14.87
C LYS A 2 41.93 46.77 -13.62
N GLY A 3 40.68 47.03 -13.26
CA GLY A 3 40.01 46.40 -12.12
C GLY A 3 39.64 44.96 -12.44
N ALA A 4 39.88 44.07 -11.48
CA ALA A 4 39.35 42.72 -11.49
C ALA A 4 37.92 42.76 -10.93
N ALA A 5 36.93 42.56 -11.80
CA ALA A 5 35.57 42.26 -11.36
C ALA A 5 35.51 40.75 -11.06
N LYS A 6 35.53 40.40 -9.77
CA LYS A 6 35.14 39.05 -9.32
C LYS A 6 33.62 39.00 -9.36
N PHE A 7 33.06 38.29 -10.34
CA PHE A 7 31.67 37.85 -10.29
C PHE A 7 31.57 36.79 -9.19
N ALA A 8 31.00 37.15 -8.05
CA ALA A 8 30.50 36.18 -7.10
C ALA A 8 29.16 35.67 -7.66
N LEU A 9 29.18 34.47 -8.22
CA LEU A 9 27.97 33.73 -8.55
C LEU A 9 27.41 33.21 -7.23
N THR A 10 26.50 33.96 -6.62
CA THR A 10 25.73 33.48 -5.46
C THR A 10 24.80 32.39 -5.98
N LEU A 11 25.18 31.13 -5.79
CA LEU A 11 24.32 29.99 -6.01
C LEU A 11 23.21 30.07 -4.95
N ALA A 12 22.06 30.64 -5.32
CA ALA A 12 20.86 30.52 -4.53
C ALA A 12 20.45 29.05 -4.60
N LEU A 13 20.77 28.29 -3.55
CA LEU A 13 20.22 26.97 -3.33
C LEU A 13 18.72 27.19 -3.06
N VAL A 14 17.91 27.07 -4.09
CA VAL A 14 16.46 26.90 -3.94
C VAL A 14 16.31 25.48 -3.43
N ALA A 15 16.29 25.32 -2.11
CA ALA A 15 15.71 24.14 -1.50
C ALA A 15 14.23 24.19 -1.88
N ALA A 16 13.84 23.37 -2.84
CA ALA A 16 12.44 23.02 -3.00
C ALA A 16 12.08 22.23 -1.74
N ILE A 17 11.57 22.94 -0.74
CA ILE A 17 10.76 22.33 0.31
C ILE A 17 9.52 21.82 -0.43
N ALA A 18 9.47 20.51 -0.66
CA ALA A 18 8.22 19.87 -1.00
C ALA A 18 7.31 20.07 0.22
N SER A 19 6.24 20.84 0.01
CA SER A 19 5.18 21.06 0.99
C SER A 19 4.13 20.01 0.64
N ALA A 20 3.79 19.14 1.60
CA ALA A 20 2.95 17.95 1.46
C ALA A 20 3.59 16.77 0.72
N ALA A 21 4.74 16.27 1.19
CA ALA A 21 5.32 15.04 0.68
C ALA A 21 5.10 13.88 1.68
N PRO A 22 4.49 12.75 1.27
CA PRO A 22 4.21 11.64 2.20
C PRO A 22 5.45 10.96 2.79
N ASP A 23 6.65 11.32 2.33
CA ASP A 23 7.95 10.81 2.76
C ASP A 23 8.84 11.88 3.43
N GLU A 24 8.25 12.89 4.09
CA GLU A 24 8.99 13.95 4.78
C GLU A 24 10.01 13.42 5.80
N ALA A 25 9.65 12.38 6.57
CA ALA A 25 10.58 11.68 7.44
C ALA A 25 10.36 10.16 7.42
N LYS A 26 11.43 9.40 7.72
CA LYS A 26 11.40 7.94 7.82
C LYS A 26 11.97 7.50 9.16
N GLY A 27 11.43 6.44 9.74
CA GLY A 27 12.00 5.88 10.97
C GLY A 27 11.41 4.53 11.35
N THR A 28 11.97 3.95 12.41
CA THR A 28 11.50 2.68 12.98
C THR A 28 10.66 2.95 14.21
N VAL A 29 9.47 2.37 14.29
CA VAL A 29 8.63 2.46 15.50
C VAL A 29 9.25 1.59 16.60
N ILE A 30 9.57 2.21 17.72
CA ILE A 30 10.21 1.56 18.87
C ILE A 30 9.26 1.35 20.05
N ASP A 31 8.16 2.09 20.11
CA ASP A 31 7.11 1.91 21.13
C ASP A 31 5.75 2.45 20.64
N VAL A 32 4.67 1.86 21.13
CA VAL A 32 3.28 2.29 20.91
C VAL A 32 2.65 2.65 22.26
N ILE A 33 2.67 3.96 22.56
CA ILE A 33 2.18 4.51 23.83
C ILE A 33 0.64 4.42 23.91
N ALA A 34 -0.03 4.65 22.79
CA ALA A 34 -1.49 4.53 22.61
C ALA A 34 -1.80 4.21 21.14
N GLY A 35 -3.04 3.85 20.83
CA GLY A 35 -3.45 3.50 19.45
C GLY A 35 -3.13 4.59 18.40
N ASP A 36 -2.99 5.85 18.80
CA ASP A 36 -2.64 6.98 17.95
C ASP A 36 -1.40 7.77 18.43
N VAL A 37 -0.59 7.21 19.34
CA VAL A 37 0.64 7.85 19.83
C VAL A 37 1.81 6.86 19.79
N LEU A 38 2.85 7.21 19.03
CA LEU A 38 3.98 6.35 18.72
C LEU A 38 5.29 6.99 19.17
N GLU A 39 6.29 6.18 19.52
CA GLU A 39 7.69 6.59 19.54
C GLU A 39 8.42 6.05 18.32
N VAL A 40 9.01 6.95 17.54
CA VAL A 40 9.69 6.63 16.29
C VAL A 40 11.15 7.05 16.40
N ALA A 41 12.05 6.11 16.16
CA ALA A 41 13.47 6.39 15.97
C ALA A 41 13.70 6.82 14.52
N ILE A 42 13.95 8.11 14.30
CA ILE A 42 14.10 8.70 12.96
C ILE A 42 15.44 8.29 12.34
N ASP A 43 15.38 7.90 11.07
CA ASP A 43 16.54 7.55 10.27
C ASP A 43 17.27 8.81 9.80
N GLY A 44 18.57 8.92 10.12
CA GLY A 44 19.41 10.02 9.64
C GLY A 44 19.22 11.34 10.39
N ILE A 45 19.45 12.46 9.69
CA ILE A 45 19.25 13.81 10.21
C ILE A 45 18.13 14.43 9.39
N ASP A 46 16.96 14.52 10.00
CA ASP A 46 15.81 15.20 9.42
C ASP A 46 15.82 16.71 9.79
N PRO A 47 15.48 17.64 8.87
CA PRO A 47 15.45 19.07 9.16
C PRO A 47 14.41 19.51 10.22
N LEU A 48 13.29 18.79 10.35
CA LEU A 48 12.16 19.12 11.23
C LEU A 48 12.23 18.36 12.56
N THR A 49 12.64 17.09 12.52
CA THR A 49 12.69 16.22 13.71
C THR A 49 14.09 16.12 14.32
N GLY A 50 15.13 16.45 13.56
CA GLY A 50 16.52 16.15 13.92
C GLY A 50 16.82 14.64 13.87
N SER A 51 17.95 14.23 14.44
CA SER A 51 18.28 12.81 14.64
C SER A 51 17.87 12.37 16.04
N GLY A 52 17.12 11.27 16.18
CA GLY A 52 16.79 10.70 17.49
C GLY A 52 15.41 10.05 17.57
N VAL A 53 14.92 9.90 18.81
CA VAL A 53 13.57 9.39 19.10
C VAL A 53 12.61 10.57 19.19
N VAL A 54 11.49 10.48 18.49
CA VAL A 54 10.41 11.46 18.54
C VAL A 54 9.09 10.79 18.89
N THR A 55 8.23 11.54 19.58
CA THR A 55 6.86 11.10 19.84
C THR A 55 5.96 11.67 18.75
N VAL A 56 5.28 10.78 18.02
CA VAL A 56 4.35 11.10 16.93
C VAL A 56 2.92 10.90 17.42
N LYS A 57 2.06 11.87 17.12
CA LYS A 57 0.61 11.80 17.26
C LYS A 57 0.04 11.64 15.86
N VAL A 58 -0.73 10.56 15.65
CA VAL A 58 -1.41 10.31 14.38
C VAL A 58 -2.46 11.39 14.15
N ALA A 59 -2.42 12.03 12.97
CA ALA A 59 -3.31 13.13 12.59
C ALA A 59 -4.77 12.68 12.35
N ASP A 60 -5.70 13.62 12.56
CA ASP A 60 -7.16 13.52 12.40
C ASP A 60 -7.88 12.27 12.86
N VAL A 61 -7.33 11.59 13.86
CA VAL A 61 -7.98 10.44 14.49
C VAL A 61 -8.10 10.64 16.00
N THR A 62 -9.18 10.12 16.54
CA THR A 62 -9.39 10.02 17.99
C THR A 62 -9.60 8.57 18.38
N VAL A 63 -8.65 8.04 19.16
CA VAL A 63 -8.78 6.71 19.76
C VAL A 63 -9.38 6.78 21.18
N PRO A 64 -9.95 5.67 21.69
CA PRO A 64 -10.39 5.58 23.06
C PRO A 64 -9.28 5.91 24.07
N PRO A 65 -9.61 6.46 25.26
CA PRO A 65 -8.62 6.90 26.23
C PRO A 65 -7.69 5.76 26.68
N ASN A 66 -6.40 6.05 26.79
CA ASN A 66 -5.41 5.11 27.30
C ASN A 66 -5.79 4.62 28.73
N GLY A 67 -5.64 3.32 28.99
CA GLY A 67 -6.06 2.66 30.24
C GLY A 67 -7.56 2.28 30.33
N SER A 68 -8.37 2.59 29.31
CA SER A 68 -9.68 1.94 29.11
C SER A 68 -9.49 0.58 28.44
N ALA A 69 -10.47 -0.32 28.52
CA ALA A 69 -10.38 -1.62 27.87
C ALA A 69 -10.28 -1.48 26.34
N GLU A 70 -11.05 -0.55 25.77
CA GLU A 70 -11.06 -0.21 24.36
C GLU A 70 -9.74 0.48 23.94
N GLY A 71 -9.18 1.33 24.79
CA GLY A 71 -7.89 2.00 24.54
C GLY A 71 -6.70 1.05 24.57
N GLU A 72 -6.71 0.05 25.46
CA GLU A 72 -5.69 -1.01 25.47
C GLU A 72 -5.80 -1.92 24.24
N ALA A 73 -7.03 -2.20 23.76
CA ALA A 73 -7.23 -2.92 22.51
C ALA A 73 -6.71 -2.11 21.31
N ALA A 74 -6.97 -0.80 21.28
CA ALA A 74 -6.43 0.11 20.27
C ALA A 74 -4.89 0.11 20.25
N ARG A 75 -4.28 0.18 21.44
CA ARG A 75 -2.83 0.12 21.61
C ARG A 75 -2.27 -1.20 21.10
N ALA A 76 -2.85 -2.34 21.51
CA ALA A 76 -2.38 -3.66 21.09
C ALA A 76 -2.53 -3.89 19.57
N PHE A 77 -3.57 -3.35 18.95
CA PHE A 77 -3.75 -3.40 17.50
C PHE A 77 -2.65 -2.59 16.78
N ALA A 78 -2.46 -1.33 17.16
CA ALA A 78 -1.39 -0.50 16.60
C ALA A 78 0.01 -1.11 16.84
N GLU A 79 0.26 -1.68 18.02
CA GLU A 79 1.49 -2.41 18.37
C GLU A 79 1.71 -3.59 17.41
N SER A 80 0.69 -4.42 17.18
CA SER A 80 0.78 -5.53 16.22
C SER A 80 1.06 -5.10 14.79
N LEU A 81 0.69 -3.87 14.43
CA LEU A 81 0.87 -3.32 13.09
C LEU A 81 2.17 -2.54 12.92
N LEU A 82 2.82 -2.09 13.99
CA LEU A 82 3.88 -1.09 13.88
C LEU A 82 5.15 -1.49 14.60
N GLU A 83 5.09 -2.35 15.61
CA GLU A 83 6.25 -2.66 16.44
C GLU A 83 7.42 -3.18 15.60
N ASN A 84 8.59 -2.53 15.73
CA ASN A 84 9.81 -2.79 14.96
C ASN A 84 9.65 -2.67 13.44
N ARG A 85 8.59 -2.00 12.95
CA ARG A 85 8.40 -1.71 11.53
C ARG A 85 8.87 -0.31 11.21
N THR A 86 9.36 -0.18 9.98
CA THR A 86 9.69 1.11 9.38
C THR A 86 8.41 1.79 8.92
N VAL A 87 8.33 3.10 9.13
CA VAL A 87 7.22 3.96 8.73
C VAL A 87 7.73 5.22 8.06
N PHE A 88 6.91 5.77 7.18
CA PHE A 88 7.06 7.12 6.63
C PHE A 88 6.10 8.05 7.35
N LEU A 89 6.53 9.29 7.54
CA LEU A 89 5.81 10.34 8.24
C LEU A 89 5.65 11.51 7.30
N ASP A 90 4.42 11.99 7.19
CA ASP A 90 4.03 13.25 6.56
C ASP A 90 3.65 14.19 7.68
N ILE A 91 4.50 15.18 7.95
CA ILE A 91 4.47 16.01 9.16
C ILE A 91 3.77 17.31 8.84
N ASP A 92 2.81 17.71 9.70
CA ASP A 92 2.08 18.96 9.52
C ASP A 92 3.03 20.16 9.38
N ASN A 93 3.17 20.67 8.17
CA ASN A 93 4.03 21.81 7.85
C ASN A 93 3.26 23.15 7.81
N GLU A 94 1.93 23.14 7.99
CA GLU A 94 1.07 24.34 8.02
C GLU A 94 0.98 24.95 9.43
N SER A 95 1.09 24.13 10.47
CA SER A 95 1.23 24.60 11.86
C SER A 95 2.61 25.21 12.16
N GLU A 96 2.68 26.13 13.14
CA GLU A 96 3.88 26.96 13.43
C GLU A 96 5.17 26.14 13.71
N ASP A 97 5.04 24.88 14.13
CA ASP A 97 6.13 23.92 14.36
C ASP A 97 5.79 22.43 14.09
N GLY A 98 4.65 22.14 13.45
CA GLY A 98 4.16 20.77 13.18
C GLY A 98 3.92 19.91 14.43
N ARG A 99 3.72 20.54 15.58
CA ARG A 99 3.55 19.87 16.87
C ARG A 99 2.28 20.30 17.57
N ASP A 100 1.76 19.37 18.36
CA ASP A 100 0.64 19.67 19.25
C ASP A 100 1.08 20.41 20.53
N LEU A 101 0.11 20.80 21.35
CA LEU A 101 0.34 21.49 22.64
C LEU A 101 1.18 20.69 23.66
N LEU A 102 1.40 19.38 23.43
CA LEU A 102 2.22 18.51 24.25
C LEU A 102 3.62 18.32 23.67
N GLY A 103 3.93 18.94 22.52
CA GLY A 103 5.20 18.85 21.82
C GLY A 103 5.38 17.58 20.98
N ARG A 104 4.30 16.83 20.72
CA ARG A 104 4.31 15.64 19.85
C ARG A 104 4.18 16.09 18.41
N LEU A 105 4.89 15.42 17.50
CA LEU A 105 4.76 15.69 16.06
C LEU A 105 3.38 15.24 15.58
N LEU A 106 2.64 16.12 14.91
CA LEU A 106 1.39 15.75 14.25
C LEU A 106 1.73 15.25 12.85
N ALA A 107 1.37 14.01 12.54
CA ALA A 107 1.72 13.42 11.25
C ALA A 107 0.71 12.37 10.79
N VAL A 108 0.56 12.24 9.48
CA VAL A 108 0.02 11.03 8.86
C VAL A 108 1.14 10.01 8.76
N VAL A 109 0.86 8.79 9.22
CA VAL A 109 1.85 7.71 9.29
C VAL A 109 1.54 6.68 8.21
N TYR A 110 2.50 6.38 7.35
CA TYR A 110 2.37 5.39 6.29
C TYR A 110 3.25 4.17 6.59
N LEU A 111 2.71 2.98 6.35
CA LEU A 111 3.49 1.76 6.40
C LEU A 111 4.32 1.62 5.13
N VAL A 112 5.41 0.87 5.24
CA VAL A 112 6.21 0.47 4.09
C VAL A 112 5.48 -0.66 3.34
N ASP A 113 5.41 -0.55 2.03
CA ASP A 113 4.87 -1.59 1.14
C ASP A 113 5.87 -2.76 0.97
N PRO A 114 5.51 -3.86 0.28
CA PRO A 114 6.41 -4.99 0.08
C PRO A 114 7.72 -4.66 -0.64
N ASP A 115 7.73 -3.61 -1.46
CA ASP A 115 8.90 -3.16 -2.23
C ASP A 115 9.85 -2.27 -1.44
N GLY A 116 9.45 -1.87 -0.22
CA GLY A 116 10.25 -0.99 0.64
C GLY A 116 9.91 0.49 0.50
N GLU A 117 8.90 0.81 -0.32
CA GLU A 117 8.41 2.14 -0.63
C GLU A 117 7.19 2.51 0.24
N VAL A 118 6.70 3.75 0.10
CA VAL A 118 5.61 4.26 0.94
C VAL A 118 4.24 3.73 0.45
N ASN A 119 3.48 3.10 1.34
CA ASN A 119 2.10 2.70 1.05
C ASN A 119 1.16 3.91 1.18
N LEU A 120 0.91 4.60 0.06
CA LEU A 120 0.04 5.78 0.01
C LEU A 120 -1.46 5.46 0.09
N THR A 121 -1.86 4.21 -0.15
CA THR A 121 -3.27 3.83 -0.19
C THR A 121 -3.84 3.61 1.21
N HIS A 122 -3.00 3.25 2.19
CA HIS A 122 -3.42 2.88 3.53
C HIS A 122 -2.61 3.58 4.63
N PRO A 123 -2.76 4.90 4.81
CA PRO A 123 -2.20 5.56 6.00
C PRO A 123 -2.79 4.93 7.27
N LEU A 124 -2.00 4.88 8.33
CA LEU A 124 -2.38 4.36 9.64
C LEU A 124 -3.69 4.96 10.14
N SER A 125 -3.92 6.25 9.87
CA SER A 125 -5.16 6.92 10.25
C SER A 125 -6.40 6.25 9.63
N ARG A 126 -6.34 5.89 8.34
CA ARG A 126 -7.39 5.11 7.66
C ARG A 126 -7.52 3.73 8.29
N ILE A 127 -6.40 3.03 8.51
CA ILE A 127 -6.38 1.68 9.11
C ILE A 127 -7.09 1.67 10.47
N LEU A 128 -6.80 2.64 11.35
CA LEU A 128 -7.39 2.74 12.68
C LEU A 128 -8.90 3.01 12.64
N VAL A 129 -9.34 3.90 11.73
CA VAL A 129 -10.75 4.27 11.58
C VAL A 129 -11.55 3.10 11.03
N ASP A 130 -11.08 2.50 9.95
CA ASP A 130 -11.76 1.40 9.31
C ASP A 130 -11.90 0.21 10.28
N ALA A 131 -10.89 -0.02 11.14
CA ALA A 131 -10.89 -1.12 12.11
C ALA A 131 -11.92 -0.92 13.25
N GLY A 132 -12.62 0.22 13.26
CA GLY A 132 -13.55 0.60 14.32
C GLY A 132 -12.85 0.97 15.64
N ILE A 133 -11.55 1.25 15.57
CA ILE A 133 -10.68 1.54 16.72
C ILE A 133 -10.53 3.04 16.93
N ALA A 134 -10.70 3.84 15.88
CA ALA A 134 -10.66 5.29 15.93
C ALA A 134 -11.89 5.92 15.26
N GLU A 135 -12.21 7.14 15.65
CA GLU A 135 -13.13 8.02 14.94
C GLU A 135 -12.35 9.10 14.20
N VAL A 136 -12.76 9.43 12.97
CA VAL A 136 -12.22 10.58 12.23
C VAL A 136 -12.55 11.86 12.99
N LYS A 137 -11.54 12.69 13.18
CA LYS A 137 -11.66 14.00 13.78
C LYS A 137 -10.74 14.98 13.05
N ASP A 138 -11.26 15.47 11.93
CA ASP A 138 -10.70 16.57 11.13
C ASP A 138 -10.41 17.79 12.04
N VAL A 139 -9.13 18.12 12.20
CA VAL A 139 -8.65 19.22 13.02
C VAL A 139 -8.51 20.46 12.16
N GLU A 140 -9.41 21.44 12.37
CA GLU A 140 -9.31 22.72 11.66
C GLU A 140 -7.94 23.38 11.89
N GLY A 141 -7.12 23.43 10.83
CA GLY A 141 -5.85 24.16 10.80
C GLY A 141 -4.58 23.33 10.64
N ASP A 142 -4.68 22.01 10.43
CA ASP A 142 -3.59 21.20 9.86
C ASP A 142 -3.75 21.05 8.33
N GLU A 143 -2.73 20.49 7.68
CA GLU A 143 -2.70 20.33 6.22
C GLU A 143 -3.45 19.09 5.70
N PHE A 144 -3.98 18.25 6.59
CA PHE A 144 -4.51 16.93 6.26
C PHE A 144 -6.03 17.00 6.00
N ASP A 145 -6.50 16.32 4.95
CA ASP A 145 -7.95 16.12 4.71
C ASP A 145 -8.22 14.60 4.84
N PRO A 146 -8.90 14.14 5.91
CA PRO A 146 -9.23 12.73 6.08
C PRO A 146 -10.02 12.15 4.91
N GLY A 147 -10.73 12.98 4.14
CA GLY A 147 -11.43 12.56 2.93
C GLY A 147 -10.51 12.15 1.77
N ASP A 148 -9.21 12.40 1.87
CA ASP A 148 -8.19 12.03 0.87
C ASP A 148 -7.71 10.59 1.08
N TRP A 149 -7.73 10.07 2.32
CA TRP A 149 -7.20 8.73 2.63
C TRP A 149 -8.00 7.57 2.05
N TRP A 150 -9.28 7.81 1.72
CA TRP A 150 -10.15 6.84 1.04
C TRP A 150 -10.38 7.18 -0.45
N ARG A 151 -9.61 8.12 -1.01
CA ARG A 151 -9.76 8.60 -2.39
C ARG A 151 -8.82 7.87 -3.34
N ARG A 152 -9.30 7.54 -4.54
CA ARG A 152 -8.45 7.22 -5.71
C ARG A 152 -8.06 8.49 -6.45
N GLU A 153 -6.82 8.62 -6.91
CA GLU A 153 -6.42 9.79 -7.70
C GLU A 153 -7.34 9.97 -8.93
N GLY A 154 -8.02 11.11 -9.02
CA GLY A 154 -8.86 11.48 -10.18
C GLY A 154 -10.38 11.29 -10.02
N GLU A 155 -10.88 10.77 -8.90
CA GLU A 155 -12.33 10.63 -8.66
C GLU A 155 -12.96 11.88 -7.98
N PRO A 156 -14.20 12.29 -8.35
CA PRO A 156 -14.89 13.41 -7.70
C PRO A 156 -15.22 13.11 -6.23
N LYS A 157 -15.33 14.15 -5.39
CA LYS A 157 -15.65 14.05 -3.94
C LYS A 157 -16.99 13.36 -3.68
N THR A 158 -16.99 12.02 -3.68
CA THR A 158 -18.01 11.15 -3.11
C THR A 158 -17.28 10.19 -2.19
N PHE A 159 -17.60 10.20 -0.90
CA PHE A 159 -17.08 9.22 0.07
C PHE A 159 -17.33 7.81 -0.45
N GLY A 160 -16.26 7.10 -0.83
CA GLY A 160 -16.31 5.72 -1.31
C GLY A 160 -15.53 5.49 -2.60
N GLY A 161 -14.21 5.35 -2.50
CA GLY A 161 -13.55 4.29 -3.27
C GLY A 161 -14.24 2.96 -2.92
N ALA A 162 -14.44 2.08 -3.89
CA ALA A 162 -15.14 0.82 -3.63
C ALA A 162 -14.37 0.01 -2.58
N GLN A 163 -14.96 -0.11 -1.38
CA GLN A 163 -14.39 -0.89 -0.27
C GLN A 163 -14.15 -2.36 -0.65
N VAL A 164 -14.92 -2.89 -1.60
CA VAL A 164 -14.75 -4.24 -2.13
C VAL A 164 -14.33 -4.16 -3.59
N VAL A 165 -13.21 -4.80 -3.93
CA VAL A 165 -12.63 -4.83 -5.27
C VAL A 165 -12.48 -6.27 -5.77
N ILE A 166 -12.25 -6.41 -7.07
CA ILE A 166 -11.79 -7.68 -7.65
C ILE A 166 -10.27 -7.75 -7.41
N ASN A 167 -9.79 -8.79 -6.74
CA ASN A 167 -8.39 -8.91 -6.32
C ASN A 167 -7.56 -9.79 -7.26
N GLU A 168 -8.10 -10.96 -7.61
CA GLU A 168 -7.41 -11.96 -8.41
C GLU A 168 -8.39 -12.61 -9.40
N VAL A 169 -7.89 -13.01 -10.58
CA VAL A 169 -8.67 -13.69 -11.62
C VAL A 169 -7.84 -14.83 -12.22
N GLU A 170 -8.32 -16.05 -12.04
CA GLU A 170 -7.77 -17.29 -12.59
C GLU A 170 -8.70 -17.78 -13.71
N ALA A 171 -8.26 -17.58 -14.96
CA ALA A 171 -9.05 -17.86 -16.15
C ALA A 171 -8.61 -19.15 -16.85
N ASN A 172 -7.39 -19.63 -16.63
CA ASN A 172 -6.87 -20.83 -17.27
C ASN A 172 -6.17 -21.79 -16.28
N PRO A 173 -6.91 -22.31 -15.27
CA PRO A 173 -6.31 -23.10 -14.20
C PRO A 173 -5.76 -24.44 -14.72
N PRO A 174 -4.84 -25.08 -13.96
CA PRO A 174 -4.25 -26.32 -14.40
C PRO A 174 -5.31 -27.43 -14.42
N GLU A 175 -5.14 -28.40 -15.33
CA GLU A 175 -6.08 -29.51 -15.54
C GLU A 175 -7.46 -29.11 -16.12
N GLY A 176 -7.54 -27.89 -16.67
CA GLY A 176 -8.64 -27.39 -17.51
C GLY A 176 -9.73 -26.64 -16.75
N ASP A 177 -10.34 -25.68 -17.46
CA ASP A 177 -11.03 -24.51 -16.90
C ASP A 177 -12.41 -24.83 -16.32
N LYS A 178 -13.07 -25.86 -16.85
CA LYS A 178 -14.44 -26.20 -16.47
C LYS A 178 -14.58 -26.42 -14.96
N ASP A 179 -15.46 -25.64 -14.33
CA ASP A 179 -15.75 -25.67 -12.89
C ASP A 179 -14.53 -25.29 -12.00
N ARG A 180 -13.44 -24.77 -12.59
CA ARG A 180 -12.17 -24.47 -11.91
C ARG A 180 -11.78 -23.00 -11.95
N GLU A 181 -12.25 -22.25 -12.93
CA GLU A 181 -12.08 -20.79 -13.02
C GLU A 181 -12.67 -20.06 -11.81
N TRP A 182 -12.02 -18.99 -11.36
CA TRP A 182 -12.50 -18.18 -10.25
C TRP A 182 -12.05 -16.72 -10.36
N ALA A 183 -12.84 -15.84 -9.72
CA ALA A 183 -12.42 -14.48 -9.43
C ALA A 183 -12.50 -14.27 -7.92
N GLU A 184 -11.54 -13.56 -7.35
CA GLU A 184 -11.51 -13.24 -5.94
C GLU A 184 -11.97 -11.80 -5.70
N LEU A 185 -12.78 -11.61 -4.67
CA LEU A 185 -13.11 -10.30 -4.14
C LEU A 185 -12.32 -10.06 -2.86
N TYR A 186 -11.79 -8.86 -2.71
CA TYR A 186 -11.11 -8.41 -1.50
C TYR A 186 -11.81 -7.18 -0.93
N ASN A 187 -11.99 -7.18 0.39
CA ASN A 187 -12.45 -6.01 1.14
C ASN A 187 -11.24 -5.23 1.66
N ASP A 188 -10.92 -4.15 0.96
CA ASP A 188 -9.82 -3.22 1.24
C ASP A 188 -10.11 -2.26 2.41
N GLY A 189 -11.30 -2.37 3.01
CA GLY A 189 -11.61 -1.75 4.29
C GLY A 189 -11.49 -2.74 5.43
N PHE A 190 -11.56 -2.25 6.66
CA PHE A 190 -11.46 -3.09 7.87
C PHE A 190 -12.83 -3.36 8.52
N GLY A 191 -13.92 -2.83 7.94
CA GLY A 191 -15.30 -3.12 8.33
C GLY A 191 -15.96 -4.17 7.44
N ASP A 192 -16.89 -4.93 8.00
CA ASP A 192 -17.70 -5.91 7.27
C ASP A 192 -18.62 -5.24 6.21
N VAL A 193 -18.66 -5.81 4.99
CA VAL A 193 -19.55 -5.34 3.91
C VAL A 193 -20.58 -6.41 3.58
N ASP A 194 -21.87 -6.03 3.51
CA ASP A 194 -22.92 -6.88 2.94
C ASP A 194 -22.85 -6.81 1.41
N ILE A 195 -22.35 -7.90 0.82
CA ILE A 195 -22.24 -8.10 -0.63
C ILE A 195 -23.35 -9.03 -1.14
N GLY A 196 -24.40 -9.24 -0.35
CA GLY A 196 -25.54 -10.04 -0.75
C GLY A 196 -26.25 -9.48 -1.98
N ASN A 197 -26.54 -10.35 -2.95
CA ASN A 197 -27.13 -10.02 -4.25
C ASN A 197 -26.24 -9.18 -5.19
N TRP A 198 -24.98 -8.93 -4.83
CA TRP A 198 -24.01 -8.39 -5.78
C TRP A 198 -23.78 -9.39 -6.91
N THR A 199 -23.26 -8.90 -8.03
CA THR A 199 -23.01 -9.73 -9.21
C THR A 199 -21.61 -9.54 -9.75
N VAL A 200 -20.97 -10.65 -10.14
CA VAL A 200 -19.77 -10.66 -10.95
C VAL A 200 -20.18 -10.98 -12.39
N THR A 201 -19.87 -10.07 -13.29
CA THR A 201 -20.24 -10.17 -14.71
C THR A 201 -19.00 -10.14 -15.58
N THR A 202 -19.04 -10.82 -16.71
CA THR A 202 -17.89 -10.91 -17.63
C THR A 202 -18.27 -10.37 -19.01
N THR A 203 -17.29 -9.91 -19.78
CA THR A 203 -17.53 -9.58 -21.21
C THR A 203 -17.85 -10.82 -22.04
N GLY A 204 -17.48 -12.00 -21.54
CA GLY A 204 -17.94 -13.30 -21.98
C GLY A 204 -19.47 -13.50 -21.96
N GLY A 205 -20.18 -12.73 -21.12
CA GLY A 205 -21.63 -12.78 -20.95
C GLY A 205 -22.07 -13.59 -19.73
N SER A 206 -21.13 -14.04 -18.90
CA SER A 206 -21.42 -14.76 -17.65
C SER A 206 -21.90 -13.79 -16.58
N ILE A 207 -22.81 -14.28 -15.72
CA ILE A 207 -23.34 -13.52 -14.58
C ILE A 207 -23.40 -14.48 -13.39
N VAL A 208 -22.61 -14.19 -12.35
CA VAL A 208 -22.60 -14.93 -11.09
C VAL A 208 -23.20 -14.03 -10.02
N VAL A 209 -24.20 -14.53 -9.29
CA VAL A 209 -24.89 -13.79 -8.22
C VAL A 209 -24.41 -14.27 -6.87
N ILE A 210 -23.95 -13.33 -6.04
CA ILE A 210 -23.55 -13.63 -4.66
C ILE A 210 -24.81 -13.87 -3.82
N PRO A 211 -24.88 -14.97 -3.03
CA PRO A 211 -26.06 -15.29 -2.24
C PRO A 211 -26.50 -14.15 -1.30
N PRO A 212 -27.81 -13.95 -1.08
CA PRO A 212 -28.30 -12.90 -0.20
C PRO A 212 -27.79 -13.07 1.23
N GLY A 213 -27.44 -11.96 1.88
CA GLY A 213 -26.92 -11.92 3.25
C GLY A 213 -25.47 -12.40 3.39
N LYS A 214 -24.72 -12.46 2.28
CA LYS A 214 -23.29 -12.74 2.31
C LYS A 214 -22.55 -11.51 2.82
N ILE A 215 -21.88 -11.67 3.95
CA ILE A 215 -20.99 -10.66 4.51
C ILE A 215 -19.55 -11.00 4.12
N LEU A 216 -18.81 -10.01 3.61
CA LEU A 216 -17.38 -10.05 3.40
C LEU A 216 -16.69 -9.26 4.52
N PRO A 217 -15.96 -9.93 5.44
CA PRO A 217 -15.26 -9.24 6.52
C PRO A 217 -14.24 -8.23 6.01
N GLY A 218 -13.91 -7.23 6.82
CA GLY A 218 -12.79 -6.33 6.53
C GLY A 218 -11.46 -7.06 6.41
N GLY A 219 -10.66 -6.73 5.39
CA GLY A 219 -9.45 -7.47 5.02
C GLY A 219 -9.72 -8.92 4.57
N GLY A 220 -10.98 -9.26 4.30
CA GLY A 220 -11.41 -10.59 3.94
C GLY A 220 -11.43 -10.83 2.44
N PHE A 221 -11.24 -12.10 2.07
CA PHE A 221 -11.25 -12.58 0.68
C PHE A 221 -12.48 -13.45 0.42
N LEU A 222 -12.99 -13.43 -0.82
CA LEU A 222 -14.06 -14.31 -1.28
C LEU A 222 -13.81 -14.79 -2.69
N LEU A 223 -13.67 -16.11 -2.85
CA LEU A 223 -13.72 -16.75 -4.16
C LEU A 223 -15.15 -16.79 -4.71
N VAL A 224 -15.31 -16.26 -5.91
CA VAL A 224 -16.49 -16.38 -6.76
C VAL A 224 -16.19 -17.42 -7.83
N ARG A 225 -17.00 -18.49 -7.84
CA ARG A 225 -16.90 -19.61 -8.77
C ARG A 225 -18.22 -19.79 -9.51
N ALA A 226 -18.16 -20.33 -10.72
CA ALA A 226 -19.34 -20.73 -11.48
C ALA A 226 -19.19 -22.16 -12.02
N ASP A 227 -20.34 -22.81 -12.23
CA ASP A 227 -20.36 -24.08 -12.95
C ASP A 227 -20.18 -23.83 -14.45
N GLY A 228 -19.39 -24.66 -15.11
CA GLY A 228 -19.07 -24.57 -16.53
C GLY A 228 -17.83 -23.72 -16.82
N TYR A 229 -17.84 -23.08 -17.99
CA TYR A 229 -16.86 -22.10 -18.42
C TYR A 229 -17.52 -20.73 -18.27
N TRP A 230 -16.88 -19.80 -17.58
CA TRP A 230 -17.46 -18.49 -17.33
C TRP A 230 -16.48 -17.33 -17.54
N LEU A 231 -15.18 -17.59 -17.55
CA LEU A 231 -14.14 -16.67 -17.98
C LEU A 231 -13.66 -17.06 -19.39
N ARG A 232 -12.92 -16.16 -20.03
CA ARG A 232 -12.21 -16.40 -21.28
C ARG A 232 -10.73 -16.19 -21.04
N ASN A 233 -9.94 -16.99 -21.73
CA ASN A 233 -8.48 -16.94 -21.70
C ASN A 233 -7.90 -15.74 -22.46
N GLU A 234 -8.70 -15.01 -23.25
CA GLU A 234 -8.23 -13.85 -24.03
C GLU A 234 -9.26 -12.72 -24.01
N GLY A 235 -8.77 -11.51 -23.74
CA GLY A 235 -9.53 -10.27 -23.76
C GLY A 235 -10.67 -10.22 -22.73
N GLU A 236 -10.54 -10.94 -21.61
CA GLU A 236 -11.59 -11.00 -20.60
C GLU A 236 -11.53 -9.79 -19.68
N ILE A 237 -12.71 -9.30 -19.30
CA ILE A 237 -12.90 -8.23 -18.33
C ILE A 237 -13.96 -8.70 -17.35
N VAL A 238 -13.60 -8.67 -16.06
CA VAL A 238 -14.49 -9.01 -14.96
C VAL A 238 -14.99 -7.72 -14.32
N ILE A 239 -16.31 -7.63 -14.11
CA ILE A 239 -16.99 -6.43 -13.62
C ILE A 239 -17.80 -6.81 -12.38
N LEU A 240 -17.50 -6.16 -11.26
CA LEU A 240 -18.24 -6.28 -10.00
C LEU A 240 -19.34 -5.23 -9.96
N ARG A 241 -20.56 -5.65 -9.60
CA ARG A 241 -21.71 -4.75 -9.46
C ARG A 241 -22.41 -4.99 -8.13
N ASP A 242 -22.92 -3.91 -7.55
CA ASP A 242 -23.70 -3.97 -6.32
C ASP A 242 -25.13 -4.51 -6.54
N ASP A 243 -25.90 -4.61 -5.45
CA ASP A 243 -27.29 -5.08 -5.45
C ASP A 243 -28.25 -4.15 -6.25
N ALA A 244 -27.85 -2.91 -6.50
CA ALA A 244 -28.55 -1.96 -7.36
C ALA A 244 -28.11 -2.03 -8.84
N GLY A 245 -27.11 -2.87 -9.16
CA GLY A 245 -26.55 -3.05 -10.50
C GLY A 245 -25.53 -1.98 -10.92
N ARG A 246 -25.09 -1.12 -10.00
CA ARG A 246 -24.04 -0.12 -10.24
C ARG A 246 -22.69 -0.82 -10.28
N VAL A 247 -21.80 -0.38 -11.17
CA VAL A 247 -20.42 -0.89 -11.21
C VAL A 247 -19.70 -0.42 -9.95
N VAL A 248 -19.04 -1.38 -9.29
CA VAL A 248 -18.23 -1.18 -8.09
C VAL A 248 -16.75 -1.24 -8.45
N ASP A 249 -16.36 -2.24 -9.23
CA ASP A 249 -14.99 -2.40 -9.73
C ASP A 249 -14.99 -3.11 -11.10
N GLU A 250 -13.92 -2.92 -11.86
CA GLU A 250 -13.71 -3.53 -13.17
C GLU A 250 -12.21 -3.80 -13.37
N THR A 251 -11.89 -5.00 -13.87
CA THR A 251 -10.52 -5.35 -14.21
C THR A 251 -10.07 -4.69 -15.52
N PRO A 252 -8.76 -4.54 -15.77
CA PRO A 252 -8.27 -4.43 -17.14
C PRO A 252 -8.66 -5.65 -17.97
N SER A 253 -8.46 -5.53 -19.28
CA SER A 253 -8.53 -6.67 -20.19
C SER A 253 -7.30 -7.54 -20.01
N PHE A 254 -7.51 -8.83 -19.82
CA PHE A 254 -6.44 -9.79 -19.55
C PHE A 254 -6.45 -10.97 -20.50
N ASP A 255 -5.25 -11.53 -20.69
CA ASP A 255 -4.97 -12.74 -21.44
C ASP A 255 -4.24 -13.73 -20.53
N ASP A 256 -4.65 -14.99 -20.58
CA ASP A 256 -4.17 -16.12 -19.78
C ASP A 256 -4.09 -17.35 -20.69
N GLU A 257 -2.98 -17.46 -21.43
CA GLU A 257 -2.83 -18.44 -22.51
C GLU A 257 -2.34 -19.83 -22.05
N ASP A 258 -1.79 -19.92 -20.83
CA ASP A 258 -1.13 -21.11 -20.32
C ASP A 258 -2.00 -21.83 -19.28
N ASP A 259 -2.19 -23.15 -19.40
CA ASP A 259 -2.96 -23.95 -18.43
C ASP A 259 -2.14 -24.19 -17.14
N ASP A 260 -1.78 -23.11 -16.44
CA ASP A 260 -0.93 -23.13 -15.24
C ASP A 260 -1.64 -22.53 -14.02
N GLY A 261 -0.90 -22.35 -12.91
CA GLY A 261 -1.46 -21.86 -11.66
C GLY A 261 -1.32 -20.35 -11.49
N ASN A 262 -1.00 -19.60 -12.54
CA ASN A 262 -0.86 -18.16 -12.48
C ASN A 262 -2.20 -17.48 -12.68
N SER A 263 -2.43 -16.41 -11.94
CA SER A 263 -3.59 -15.54 -12.09
C SER A 263 -3.16 -14.10 -12.32
N TRP A 264 -4.08 -13.32 -12.87
CA TRP A 264 -3.97 -11.86 -12.81
C TRP A 264 -4.37 -11.40 -11.43
N SER A 265 -3.45 -10.75 -10.73
CA SER A 265 -3.58 -10.43 -9.31
C SER A 265 -3.20 -8.97 -9.04
N ARG A 266 -3.97 -8.27 -8.20
CA ARG A 266 -3.60 -6.93 -7.72
C ARG A 266 -2.42 -7.04 -6.77
N SER A 267 -1.36 -6.26 -6.99
CA SER A 267 -0.18 -6.24 -6.12
C SER A 267 0.19 -4.81 -5.76
N PRO A 268 0.06 -4.38 -4.49
CA PRO A 268 -0.50 -5.14 -3.35
C PRO A 268 -2.02 -5.39 -3.49
N ASP A 269 -2.58 -6.27 -2.65
CA ASP A 269 -4.03 -6.50 -2.56
C ASP A 269 -4.80 -5.18 -2.44
N GLY A 270 -5.90 -5.04 -3.17
CA GLY A 270 -6.67 -3.78 -3.18
C GLY A 270 -6.05 -2.64 -4.00
N GLY A 271 -4.79 -2.75 -4.41
CA GLY A 271 -4.04 -1.76 -5.16
C GLY A 271 -4.49 -1.60 -6.62
N GLU A 272 -3.85 -0.69 -7.36
CA GLU A 272 -4.22 -0.40 -8.76
C GLU A 272 -3.43 -1.22 -9.79
N GLU A 273 -2.23 -1.67 -9.41
CA GLU A 273 -1.33 -2.43 -10.27
C GLU A 273 -1.75 -3.90 -10.34
N TRP A 274 -1.61 -4.49 -11.53
CA TRP A 274 -1.92 -5.89 -11.80
C TRP A 274 -0.67 -6.63 -12.30
N VAL A 275 -0.42 -7.79 -11.73
CA VAL A 275 0.70 -8.67 -12.08
C VAL A 275 0.16 -10.06 -12.44
N PHE A 276 0.89 -10.79 -13.28
CA PHE A 276 0.57 -12.18 -13.62
C PHE A 276 1.55 -13.11 -12.91
N ILE A 277 1.10 -13.75 -11.83
CA ILE A 277 1.93 -14.55 -10.92
C ILE A 277 1.15 -15.74 -10.37
N GLU A 278 1.83 -16.68 -9.69
CA GLU A 278 1.20 -17.83 -9.04
C GLU A 278 0.06 -17.38 -8.11
N ALA A 279 -1.12 -17.95 -8.32
CA ALA A 279 -2.33 -17.54 -7.66
C ALA A 279 -2.33 -17.80 -6.15
N SER A 280 -2.97 -16.91 -5.40
CA SER A 280 -3.04 -16.96 -3.93
C SER A 280 -4.48 -17.03 -3.39
N PRO A 281 -5.30 -18.03 -3.80
CA PRO A 281 -6.71 -18.06 -3.46
C PRO A 281 -6.98 -18.04 -1.96
N GLU A 282 -7.93 -17.20 -1.55
CA GLU A 282 -8.34 -16.93 -0.16
C GLU A 282 -7.24 -16.32 0.72
N GLY A 283 -6.24 -15.68 0.13
CA GLY A 283 -5.10 -15.12 0.84
C GLY A 283 -4.47 -13.93 0.13
N PRO A 284 -3.49 -13.29 0.77
CA PRO A 284 -2.83 -12.12 0.21
C PRO A 284 -1.92 -12.50 -0.95
N VAL A 285 -1.88 -11.64 -1.96
CA VAL A 285 -0.97 -11.75 -3.11
C VAL A 285 0.48 -11.65 -2.63
N PRO A 286 1.34 -12.64 -2.94
CA PRO A 286 2.73 -12.62 -2.52
C PRO A 286 3.46 -11.44 -3.19
N PRO A 287 4.50 -10.87 -2.56
CA PRO A 287 5.30 -9.82 -3.16
C PRO A 287 5.82 -10.29 -4.52
N ALA A 288 5.60 -9.49 -5.57
CA ALA A 288 6.18 -9.77 -6.88
C ALA A 288 7.70 -9.86 -6.72
N GLU A 289 8.32 -10.98 -7.11
CA GLU A 289 9.78 -11.04 -7.07
C GLU A 289 10.33 -9.93 -7.98
N PRO A 290 11.30 -9.12 -7.53
CA PRO A 290 11.84 -8.05 -8.34
C PRO A 290 12.36 -8.67 -9.64
N THR A 291 11.72 -8.31 -10.74
CA THR A 291 12.09 -8.80 -12.06
C THR A 291 13.56 -8.46 -12.27
N ALA A 292 14.41 -9.49 -12.23
CA ALA A 292 15.78 -9.34 -12.65
C ALA A 292 15.72 -8.82 -14.09
N VAL A 293 16.11 -7.56 -14.29
CA VAL A 293 16.20 -6.94 -15.61
C VAL A 293 17.04 -7.87 -16.47
N LYS A 294 16.39 -8.67 -17.31
CA LYS A 294 17.04 -9.35 -18.42
C LYS A 294 17.36 -8.22 -19.39
N GLY A 295 18.58 -7.70 -19.25
CA GLY A 295 19.16 -6.83 -20.25
C GLY A 295 18.94 -7.49 -21.60
N SER A 296 18.23 -6.79 -22.47
CA SER A 296 18.16 -7.13 -23.88
C SER A 296 19.58 -7.12 -24.42
N ASP A 297 20.13 -8.30 -24.68
CA ASP A 297 21.26 -8.43 -25.59
C ASP A 297 20.78 -7.99 -26.98
N GLU A 298 21.19 -6.81 -27.41
CA GLU A 298 21.81 -6.58 -28.72
C GLU A 298 22.32 -5.13 -28.81
N ASP A 299 23.64 -5.04 -29.03
CA ASP A 299 24.41 -3.92 -29.55
C ASP A 299 24.45 -2.59 -28.75
N ASP A 300 25.42 -2.50 -27.83
CA ASP A 300 26.29 -1.32 -27.76
C ASP A 300 27.63 -1.68 -27.09
N ASP A 301 28.68 -1.74 -27.91
CA ASP A 301 30.08 -1.86 -27.48
C ASP A 301 30.48 -0.64 -26.62
N ASN A 302 30.21 -0.69 -25.32
CA ASN A 302 30.79 0.25 -24.37
C ASN A 302 32.16 -0.25 -23.88
N TRP A 303 33.17 0.02 -24.70
CA TRP A 303 34.63 0.01 -24.53
C TRP A 303 35.27 0.54 -23.22
N LEU A 304 34.58 0.61 -22.08
CA LEU A 304 35.11 1.20 -20.84
C LEU A 304 34.96 0.37 -19.56
N LEU A 305 34.95 -0.97 -19.65
CA LEU A 305 35.16 -1.82 -18.46
C LEU A 305 36.19 -2.92 -18.75
N GLY A 306 37.42 -2.64 -18.35
CA GLY A 306 38.47 -3.65 -18.23
C GLY A 306 38.16 -4.61 -17.08
N THR A 307 38.17 -5.91 -17.39
CA THR A 307 38.37 -7.05 -16.48
C THR A 307 37.56 -6.99 -15.17
N GLY A 308 36.29 -7.40 -15.25
CA GLY A 308 35.40 -7.62 -14.12
C GLY A 308 35.75 -8.88 -13.31
N GLY A 309 35.74 -8.70 -11.99
CA GLY A 309 35.91 -9.74 -10.99
C GLY A 309 35.59 -9.14 -9.62
N CYS A 310 34.31 -8.90 -9.36
CA CYS A 310 33.83 -8.48 -8.05
C CYS A 310 32.57 -9.31 -7.72
N ASP A 311 32.80 -10.37 -6.95
CA ASP A 311 31.79 -11.19 -6.29
C ASP A 311 31.10 -10.37 -5.19
N PRO A 312 29.78 -10.11 -5.28
CA PRO A 312 29.06 -9.31 -4.29
C PRO A 312 28.61 -10.09 -3.04
N TYR A 313 28.96 -11.38 -2.90
CA TYR A 313 28.58 -12.18 -1.72
C TYR A 313 29.76 -12.95 -1.08
N GLY A 314 30.93 -12.31 -1.06
CA GLY A 314 32.15 -12.82 -0.43
C GLY A 314 32.03 -13.05 1.08
N LEU A 315 31.62 -14.27 1.46
CA LEU A 315 31.87 -14.86 2.77
C LEU A 315 33.38 -15.11 2.91
N TRP A 316 34.04 -14.37 3.80
CA TRP A 316 35.46 -14.51 4.09
C TRP A 316 35.73 -15.78 4.90
N ASP A 317 36.14 -16.85 4.21
CA ASP A 317 36.72 -18.04 4.86
C ASP A 317 38.19 -17.75 5.22
N VAL A 318 38.45 -17.57 6.51
CA VAL A 318 39.78 -17.28 7.09
C VAL A 318 40.53 -18.54 7.52
N SER A 319 40.21 -19.71 6.97
CA SER A 319 40.77 -20.99 7.43
C SER A 319 42.18 -21.36 6.91
N GLU A 320 42.83 -20.56 6.05
CA GLU A 320 44.18 -20.91 5.52
C GLU A 320 45.34 -19.95 5.88
N PHE A 321 45.19 -19.01 6.83
CA PHE A 321 46.28 -18.08 7.21
C PHE A 321 47.04 -18.41 8.52
N LEU A 322 47.09 -19.70 8.90
CA LEU A 322 48.03 -20.22 9.91
C LEU A 322 48.68 -21.54 9.47
N GLN A 323 49.62 -21.44 8.51
CA GLN A 323 50.88 -22.22 8.47
C GLN A 323 52.03 -21.34 7.99
#